data_AF-T1AUJ5-F1
#
_entry.id   AF-T1AUJ5-F1
#
_cell.length_a   1.000
_cell.length_b   1.000
_cell.length_c   1.000
_cell.angle_alpha   90.00
_cell.angle_beta   90.00
_cell.angle_gamma   90.00
#
_symmetry.space_group_name_H-M   'P 1'
#
loop_
_entity.id
_entity.type
_entity.pdbx_description
1 polymer ?
#
loop_
_entity_poly.entity_id
_entity_poly.type
_entity_poly.pdbx_seq_one_letter_code
_entity_poly.pdbx_strand_id
1 'polypeptide(L)' 'MKLHPRETYEEVIERILEDLRELSEETIADIEAARKDIESGNFVTHEQLKKDLGL' A
#
# COMPACT_ATOMS: atom_id res chain seq x y z
N MET A 1 -15.50 14.19 -4.69
CA MET A 1 -16.34 14.90 -3.68
C MET A 1 -15.58 14.86 -2.35
N LYS A 2 -15.72 15.86 -1.46
CA LYS A 2 -15.01 15.88 -0.17
C LYS A 2 -15.37 14.65 0.68
N LEU A 3 -14.39 14.00 1.28
CA LEU A 3 -14.61 12.85 2.18
C LEU A 3 -14.94 13.29 3.61
N HIS A 4 -14.42 14.45 4.03
CA HIS A 4 -14.68 15.03 5.36
C HIS A 4 -14.96 16.54 5.25
N PRO A 5 -15.84 17.14 6.09
CA PRO A 5 -16.20 18.55 5.99
C PRO A 5 -15.03 19.55 6.07
N ARG A 6 -13.92 19.15 6.71
CA ARG A 6 -12.73 19.98 6.91
C ARG A 6 -11.68 19.88 5.80
N GLU A 7 -11.86 18.94 4.87
CA GLU A 7 -10.94 18.77 3.75
C GLU A 7 -10.94 20.03 2.88
N THR A 8 -9.77 20.54 2.54
CA THR A 8 -9.56 21.65 1.62
C THR A 8 -9.82 21.20 0.19
N TYR A 9 -10.01 22.15 -0.72
CA TYR A 9 -10.16 21.78 -2.13
C TYR A 9 -8.85 21.25 -2.72
N GLU A 10 -7.70 21.69 -2.22
CA GLU A 10 -6.38 21.20 -2.61
C GLU A 10 -6.24 19.71 -2.29
N GLU A 11 -6.53 19.30 -1.05
CA GLU A 11 -6.51 17.88 -0.64
C GLU A 11 -7.43 17.00 -1.51
N VAL A 12 -8.60 17.53 -1.91
CA VAL A 12 -9.50 16.81 -2.84
C VAL A 12 -8.88 16.64 -4.22
N ILE A 13 -8.26 17.71 -4.74
CA ILE A 13 -7.65 17.70 -6.08
C ILE A 13 -6.43 16.78 -6.09
N GLU A 14 -5.57 16.86 -5.06
CA GLU A 14 -4.39 16.00 -4.93
C GLU A 14 -4.77 14.53 -4.91
N ARG A 15 -5.76 14.13 -4.10
CA ARG A 15 -6.25 12.74 -4.10
C ARG A 15 -6.73 12.30 -5.48
N ILE A 16 -7.52 13.13 -6.16
CA ILE A 16 -8.01 12.77 -7.50
C ILE A 16 -6.85 12.63 -8.48
N LEU A 17 -5.83 13.50 -8.39
CA LEU A 17 -4.65 13.40 -9.22
C LEU A 17 -3.81 12.16 -8.88
N GLU A 18 -3.72 11.77 -7.60
CA GLU A 18 -3.06 10.53 -7.18
C GLU A 18 -3.77 9.30 -7.74
N ASP A 19 -5.10 9.23 -7.67
CA ASP A 19 -5.88 8.10 -8.21
C ASP A 19 -5.70 7.93 -9.73
N LEU A 20 -5.38 9.01 -10.45
CA LEU A 20 -5.16 9.02 -11.90
C LEU A 20 -3.71 8.72 -12.29
N ARG A 21 -2.77 8.73 -11.35
CA ARG A 21 -1.38 8.41 -11.63
C ARG A 21 -1.21 6.91 -11.75
N GLU A 22 -0.46 6.50 -12.77
CA GLU A 22 0.01 5.12 -12.89
C GLU A 22 1.07 4.85 -11.81
N LEU A 23 1.13 3.58 -11.37
CA LEU A 23 2.20 3.14 -10.48
C LEU A 23 3.55 3.30 -11.19
N SER A 24 4.59 3.65 -10.43
CA SER A 24 5.94 3.66 -11.00
C SER A 24 6.37 2.25 -11.37
N GLU A 25 7.27 2.13 -12.36
CA GLU A 25 7.89 0.85 -12.74
C GLU A 25 8.56 0.15 -11.55
N GLU A 26 9.18 0.92 -10.65
CA GLU A 26 9.76 0.42 -9.40
C GLU A 26 8.69 -0.20 -8.50
N THR A 27 7.55 0.48 -8.31
CA THR A 27 6.45 -0.03 -7.50
C THR A 27 5.87 -1.32 -8.09
N ILE A 28 5.75 -1.39 -9.42
CA ILE A 28 5.27 -2.59 -10.11
C ILE A 28 6.25 -3.75 -9.89
N ALA A 29 7.55 -3.52 -10.06
CA ALA A 29 8.58 -4.53 -9.84
C ALA A 29 8.58 -5.07 -8.39
N ASP A 30 8.42 -4.19 -7.40
CA ASP A 30 8.32 -4.57 -5.99
C ASP A 30 7.07 -5.42 -5.71
N ILE A 31 5.93 -5.08 -6.32
CA ILE A 31 4.70 -5.87 -6.21
C ILE A 31 4.90 -7.27 -6.79
N GLU A 32 5.54 -7.39 -7.96
CA GLU A 32 5.84 -8.68 -8.58
C GLU A 32 6.77 -9.53 -7.72
N ALA A 33 7.82 -8.93 -7.15
CA ALA A 33 8.71 -9.61 -6.21
C ALA A 33 7.95 -10.10 -4.96
N ALA A 34 7.14 -9.25 -4.34
CA ALA A 34 6.34 -9.60 -3.18
C ALA A 34 5.34 -10.74 -3.49
N ARG A 35 4.70 -10.73 -4.67
CA ARG A 35 3.81 -11.83 -5.10
C ARG A 35 4.56 -13.15 -5.20
N LYS A 36 5.77 -13.14 -5.77
CA LYS A 36 6.63 -14.33 -5.86
C LYS A 36 7.06 -14.85 -4.48
N ASP A 37 7.36 -13.96 -3.55
CA ASP A 37 7.70 -14.33 -2.17
C ASP A 37 6.51 -14.99 -1.47
N ILE A 38 5.30 -14.46 -1.65
CA ILE A 38 4.07 -15.08 -1.12
C ILE A 38 3.83 -16.46 -1.76
N GLU A 39 3.96 -16.58 -3.08
CA GLU A 39 3.77 -17.85 -3.80
C GLU A 39 4.80 -18.92 -3.39
N SER A 40 6.03 -18.51 -3.10
CA SER A 40 7.10 -19.41 -2.62
C SER A 40 7.01 -19.73 -1.12
N GLY A 41 6.04 -19.15 -0.39
CA GLY A 41 5.87 -19.34 1.05
C GLY A 41 6.85 -18.52 1.90
N ASN A 42 7.61 -17.61 1.29
CA ASN A 42 8.54 -16.70 1.96
C ASN A 42 7.81 -15.48 2.53
N PHE A 43 6.79 -15.70 3.37
CA PHE A 43 6.08 -14.63 4.07
C PHE A 43 5.81 -15.03 5.52
N VAL A 44 5.66 -14.02 6.39
CA VAL A 44 5.20 -14.20 7.76
C VAL A 44 3.92 -13.41 7.96
N THR A 45 2.96 -13.98 8.67
CA THR A 45 1.75 -13.24 9.03
C THR A 45 2.06 -12.26 10.15
N HIS A 46 1.25 -11.21 10.27
CA HIS A 46 1.41 -10.23 11.34
C HIS A 46 1.31 -10.88 12.74
N GLU A 47 0.46 -11.90 12.90
CA GLU A 47 0.37 -12.66 14.15
C GLU A 47 1.61 -13.50 14.42
N GLN A 48 2.18 -14.16 13.40
CA GLN A 48 3.41 -14.93 13.54
C GLN A 48 4.57 -14.02 13.94
N LEU A 49 4.69 -12.87 13.29
CA LEU A 49 5.71 -11.88 13.61
C LEU A 49 5.58 -11.36 15.05
N LYS A 50 4.36 -11.12 15.56
CA LYS A 50 4.16 -10.73 16.97
C LYS A 50 4.63 -11.80 17.94
N LYS A 51 4.31 -13.07 17.68
CA LYS A 51 4.78 -14.20 18.48
C LYS A 51 6.31 -14.30 18.48
N ASP A 52 6.94 -14.14 17.31
CA ASP A 52 8.39 -14.17 17.16
C ASP A 52 9.07 -13.00 17.91
N LEU A 53 8.38 -11.85 18.02
CA LEU A 53 8.83 -10.67 18.76
C LEU A 53 8.43 -10.69 20.26
N GLY A 54 7.69 -11.70 20.73
CA GLY A 54 7.25 -11.83 22.12
C GLY A 54 6.16 -10.83 22.55
N LEU A 55 5.35 -10.35 21.60
CA LEU A 55 4.23 -9.42 21.80
C LEU A 55 2.86 -10.12 21.78
#